data_AF-A0A0G1T2F8-F1
#
_entry.id   AF-A0A0G1T2F8-F1
#
_cell.length_a   1.000
_cell.length_b   1.000
_cell.length_c   1.000
_cell.angle_alpha   90.00
_cell.angle_beta   90.00
_cell.angle_gamma   90.00
#
_symmetry.space_group_name_H-M   'P 1'
#
loop_
_entity.id
_entity.type
_entity.pdbx_description
1 polymer ?
#
loop_
_entity_poly.entity_id
_entity_poly.type
_entity_poly.pdbx_seq_one_letter_code
_entity_poly.pdbx_strand_id
1 'polypeptide(L)'
;MKKYLGFLFVLAMLFSLNVSSVLAEESTDAAGTSREDLRVKREEVRKEMEAKRELWRQELETKREETKTRMETLRESLKTEKDAVKAKIKEARIVGREKALERFDKITEKINDFKDKIAEKASKLEERGVDITETEKFLGTVEAKLSEAEAKVAEANALLTVSAEQLSAETKTEFRTLAKEAQALLKEAHQALRDAVKALREAVKAKMDAVREAKKAGDLDDSEENETEPAE
;
A
#
# COMPACT_ATOMS: atom_id res chain seq x y z
N MET A 1 7.27 31.80 0.63
CA MET A 1 7.11 30.98 -0.59
C MET A 1 8.21 29.94 -0.80
N LYS A 2 9.46 30.11 -0.33
CA LYS A 2 10.52 29.09 -0.47
C LYS A 2 10.29 27.77 0.32
N LYS A 3 9.48 27.80 1.40
CA LYS A 3 9.18 26.62 2.24
C LYS A 3 8.22 25.61 1.60
N TYR A 4 7.45 26.05 0.59
CA TYR A 4 6.53 25.18 -0.14
C TYR A 4 7.15 24.64 -1.44
N LEU A 5 8.35 25.08 -1.80
CA LEU A 5 9.00 24.68 -3.05
C LEU A 5 9.48 23.22 -3.02
N GLY A 6 9.89 22.71 -1.85
CA GLY A 6 10.11 21.28 -1.66
C GLY A 6 8.82 20.47 -1.60
N PHE A 7 7.75 21.04 -1.04
CA PHE A 7 6.44 20.39 -0.89
C PHE A 7 5.70 20.23 -2.22
N LEU A 8 5.86 21.20 -3.14
CA LEU A 8 5.31 21.17 -4.49
C LEU A 8 6.05 20.17 -5.38
N PHE A 9 7.33 19.89 -5.10
CA PHE A 9 8.11 18.86 -5.81
C PHE A 9 7.69 17.44 -5.42
N VAL A 10 7.33 17.21 -4.16
CA VAL A 10 6.79 15.92 -3.66
C VAL A 10 5.37 15.68 -4.21
N LEU A 11 4.54 16.71 -4.26
CA LEU A 11 3.20 16.64 -4.87
C LEU A 11 3.28 16.43 -6.41
N ALA A 12 4.26 17.01 -7.08
CA ALA A 12 4.48 16.83 -8.52
C ALA A 12 5.01 15.42 -8.88
N MET A 13 5.82 14.79 -8.01
CA MET A 13 6.17 13.37 -8.18
C MET A 13 4.97 12.43 -7.98
N LEU A 14 4.06 12.75 -7.07
CA LEU A 14 2.80 11.99 -6.88
C LEU A 14 1.82 12.21 -8.04
N PHE A 15 1.80 13.39 -8.67
CA PHE A 15 0.94 13.65 -9.83
C PHE A 15 1.44 12.99 -11.12
N SER A 16 2.72 12.62 -11.18
CA SER A 16 3.31 11.82 -12.27
C SER A 16 2.84 10.36 -12.26
N LEU A 17 2.07 9.94 -11.24
CA LEU A 17 1.53 8.58 -11.08
C LEU A 17 0.22 8.33 -11.87
N ASN A 18 -0.28 9.30 -12.64
CA ASN A 18 -1.32 9.04 -13.65
C ASN A 18 -0.69 8.56 -14.98
N VAL A 19 0.14 7.51 -14.95
CA VAL A 19 0.49 6.74 -16.15
C VAL A 19 -0.51 5.59 -16.28
N SER A 20 -1.79 5.95 -16.45
CA SER A 20 -2.85 4.98 -16.79
C SER A 20 -3.21 5.05 -18.28
N SER A 21 -2.37 5.66 -19.12
CA SER A 21 -2.71 5.96 -20.52
C SER A 21 -1.58 5.78 -21.55
N VAL A 22 -0.55 4.97 -21.30
CA VAL A 22 0.51 4.69 -22.31
C VAL A 22 0.60 3.22 -22.72
N LEU A 23 -0.40 2.39 -22.41
CA LEU A 23 -0.42 0.99 -22.88
C LEU A 23 -1.72 0.54 -23.54
N ALA A 24 -2.57 1.49 -23.98
CA ALA A 24 -3.81 1.14 -24.66
C ALA A 24 -4.28 2.23 -25.64
N GLU A 25 -3.54 2.44 -26.74
CA GLU A 25 -4.03 2.85 -28.08
C GLU A 25 -2.81 2.90 -29.01
N GLU A 26 -2.54 1.81 -29.74
CA GLU A 26 -2.79 1.66 -31.19
C GLU A 26 -1.76 2.45 -32.02
N SER A 27 -0.77 1.80 -32.65
CA SER A 27 -0.94 1.16 -33.95
C SER A 27 0.26 0.26 -34.30
N THR A 28 -0.02 -0.87 -34.93
CA THR A 28 0.82 -1.61 -35.92
C THR A 28 2.35 -1.43 -35.85
N ASP A 29 3.05 -2.55 -35.63
CA ASP A 29 4.51 -2.74 -35.68
C ASP A 29 5.24 -2.79 -34.33
N ALA A 30 5.00 -3.86 -33.57
CA ALA A 30 5.99 -4.40 -32.64
C ALA A 30 5.85 -5.93 -32.54
N ALA A 31 6.03 -6.61 -33.67
CA ALA A 31 6.35 -8.04 -33.65
C ALA A 31 7.73 -8.21 -32.99
N GLY A 32 7.78 -8.70 -31.74
CA GLY A 32 9.04 -9.18 -31.17
C GLY A 32 9.29 -8.98 -29.67
N THR A 33 8.36 -8.45 -28.87
CA THR A 33 8.54 -8.48 -27.40
C THR A 33 7.97 -9.78 -26.86
N SER A 34 8.84 -10.67 -26.39
CA SER A 34 8.41 -11.91 -25.73
C SER A 34 7.57 -11.59 -24.49
N ARG A 35 6.63 -12.47 -24.13
CA ARG A 35 5.95 -12.41 -22.81
C ARG A 35 6.98 -12.33 -21.67
N GLU A 36 8.14 -12.95 -21.85
CA GLU A 36 9.25 -12.91 -20.91
C GLU A 36 9.84 -11.51 -20.80
N ASP A 37 10.07 -10.81 -21.92
CA ASP A 37 10.62 -9.45 -21.92
C ASP A 37 9.67 -8.44 -21.25
N LEU A 38 8.36 -8.64 -21.43
CA LEU A 38 7.34 -7.86 -20.76
C LEU A 38 7.26 -8.17 -19.26
N ARG A 39 7.49 -9.42 -18.82
CA ARG A 39 7.63 -9.75 -17.39
C ARG A 39 8.86 -9.09 -16.80
N VAL A 40 10.01 -9.21 -17.45
CA VAL A 40 11.28 -8.65 -16.96
C VAL A 40 11.17 -7.13 -16.81
N LYS A 41 10.66 -6.41 -17.82
CA LYS A 41 10.45 -4.96 -17.72
C LYS A 41 9.49 -4.56 -16.60
N ARG A 42 8.43 -5.33 -16.38
CA ARG A 42 7.50 -5.08 -15.27
C ARG A 42 8.18 -5.29 -13.93
N GLU A 43 8.97 -6.36 -13.79
CA GLU A 43 9.73 -6.60 -12.56
C GLU A 43 10.76 -5.52 -12.28
N GLU A 44 11.46 -5.01 -13.29
CA GLU A 44 12.43 -3.94 -13.13
C GLU A 44 11.78 -2.63 -12.67
N VAL A 45 10.71 -2.21 -13.35
CA VAL A 45 9.93 -1.01 -12.97
C VAL A 45 9.37 -1.19 -11.56
N ARG A 46 8.91 -2.39 -11.21
CA ARG A 46 8.41 -2.72 -9.87
C ARG A 46 9.51 -2.60 -8.82
N LYS A 47 10.69 -3.18 -9.05
CA LYS A 47 11.82 -3.10 -8.12
C LYS A 47 12.31 -1.67 -7.91
N GLU A 48 12.39 -0.87 -8.97
CA GLU A 48 12.75 0.55 -8.84
C GLU A 48 11.72 1.35 -8.05
N MET A 49 10.43 1.08 -8.30
CA MET A 49 9.32 1.70 -7.58
C MET A 49 9.31 1.29 -6.10
N GLU A 50 9.52 0.01 -5.82
CA GLU A 50 9.64 -0.53 -4.46
C GLU A 50 10.82 0.12 -3.74
N ALA A 51 12.00 0.22 -4.37
CA ALA A 51 13.18 0.84 -3.78
C ALA A 51 13.00 2.34 -3.46
N LYS A 52 12.43 3.11 -4.39
CA LYS A 52 12.14 4.54 -4.14
C LYS A 52 11.11 4.73 -3.03
N ARG A 53 10.11 3.86 -2.96
CA ARG A 53 9.09 3.87 -1.90
C ARG A 53 9.66 3.44 -0.56
N GLU A 54 10.61 2.51 -0.55
CA GLU A 54 11.27 2.07 0.68
C GLU A 54 12.13 3.18 1.29
N LEU A 55 12.89 3.90 0.46
CA LEU A 55 13.60 5.10 0.91
C LEU A 55 12.64 6.15 1.48
N TRP A 56 11.50 6.35 0.82
CA TRP A 56 10.48 7.26 1.31
C TRP A 56 9.87 6.78 2.65
N ARG A 57 9.63 5.49 2.83
CA ARG A 57 9.18 4.90 4.09
C ARG A 57 10.18 5.12 5.21
N GLN A 58 11.48 4.93 4.95
CA GLN A 58 12.53 5.20 5.93
C GLN A 58 12.58 6.69 6.33
N GLU A 59 12.44 7.60 5.36
CA GLU A 59 12.33 9.03 5.66
C GLU A 59 11.07 9.38 6.46
N LEU A 60 9.97 8.67 6.23
CA LEU A 60 8.74 8.81 7.00
C LEU A 60 8.90 8.29 8.43
N GLU A 61 9.54 7.13 8.60
CA GLU A 61 9.81 6.54 9.92
C GLU A 61 10.72 7.43 10.76
N THR A 62 11.82 7.94 10.20
CA THR A 62 12.71 8.87 10.91
C THR A 62 11.97 10.14 11.37
N LYS A 63 11.15 10.74 10.49
CA LYS A 63 10.30 11.89 10.86
C LYS A 63 9.26 11.55 11.93
N ARG A 64 8.75 10.32 11.94
CA ARG A 64 7.83 9.83 12.99
C ARG A 64 8.54 9.70 14.33
N GLU A 65 9.73 9.13 14.37
CA GLU A 65 10.52 9.02 15.61
C GLU A 65 10.92 10.39 16.17
N GLU A 66 11.33 11.30 15.31
CA GLU A 66 11.56 12.70 15.69
C GLU A 66 10.30 13.36 16.26
N THR A 67 9.12 13.04 15.70
CA THR A 67 7.86 13.58 16.22
C THR A 67 7.52 12.98 17.58
N LYS A 68 7.72 11.66 17.77
CA LYS A 68 7.48 10.98 19.06
C LYS A 68 8.36 11.57 20.17
N THR A 69 9.65 11.73 19.91
CA THR A 69 10.58 12.33 20.88
C THR A 69 10.21 13.78 21.20
N ARG A 70 9.82 14.57 20.19
CA ARG A 70 9.28 15.93 20.42
C ARG A 70 7.97 15.92 21.21
N MET A 71 7.12 14.90 21.05
CA MET A 71 5.91 14.79 21.85
C MET A 71 6.18 14.44 23.31
N GLU A 72 7.15 13.58 23.57
CA GLU A 72 7.56 13.25 24.93
C GLU A 72 8.09 14.49 25.66
N THR A 73 8.96 15.27 25.01
CA THR A 73 9.46 16.54 25.58
C THR A 73 8.33 17.56 25.76
N LEU A 74 7.33 17.58 24.87
CA LEU A 74 6.14 18.39 25.06
C LEU A 74 5.31 17.96 26.27
N ARG A 75 5.09 16.66 26.49
CA ARG A 75 4.40 16.17 27.69
C ARG A 75 5.15 16.55 28.96
N GLU A 76 6.47 16.50 28.96
CA GLU A 76 7.28 16.91 30.10
C GLU A 76 7.16 18.41 30.37
N SER A 77 7.24 19.24 29.33
CA SER A 77 7.08 20.70 29.50
C SER A 77 5.69 21.09 30.00
N LEU A 78 4.63 20.35 29.63
CA LEU A 78 3.28 20.58 30.16
C LEU A 78 3.14 20.31 31.66
N LYS A 79 3.94 19.42 32.25
CA LYS A 79 3.96 19.19 33.71
C LYS A 79 4.43 20.42 34.49
N THR A 80 5.18 21.31 33.83
CA THR A 80 5.68 22.56 34.43
C THR A 80 4.72 23.74 34.28
N GLU A 81 3.61 23.57 33.54
CA GLU A 81 2.62 24.64 33.34
C GLU A 81 1.78 24.84 34.62
N LYS A 82 1.80 26.06 35.16
CA LYS A 82 1.17 26.39 36.45
C LYS A 82 -0.36 26.26 36.46
N ASP A 83 -0.99 26.35 35.29
CA ASP A 83 -2.42 26.15 35.12
C ASP A 83 -2.71 24.67 34.87
N ALA A 84 -3.04 23.96 35.94
CA ALA A 84 -3.31 22.52 35.91
C ALA A 84 -4.48 22.14 34.99
N VAL A 85 -5.48 23.01 34.81
CA VAL A 85 -6.62 22.74 33.92
C VAL A 85 -6.19 22.86 32.47
N LYS A 86 -5.45 23.92 32.14
CA LYS A 86 -4.91 24.12 30.79
C LYS A 86 -3.89 23.05 30.41
N ALA A 87 -3.04 22.62 31.35
CA ALA A 87 -2.09 21.53 31.17
C ALA A 87 -2.83 20.21 30.83
N LYS A 88 -3.84 19.83 31.63
CA LYS A 88 -4.65 18.62 31.39
C LYS A 88 -5.37 18.65 30.04
N ILE A 89 -5.91 19.80 29.62
CA ILE A 89 -6.59 19.93 28.31
C ILE A 89 -5.60 19.74 27.16
N LYS A 90 -4.40 20.34 27.25
CA LYS A 90 -3.36 20.19 26.23
C LYS A 90 -2.86 18.74 26.17
N GLU A 91 -2.60 18.12 27.32
CA GLU A 91 -2.14 16.74 27.43
C GLU A 91 -3.17 15.76 26.84
N ALA A 92 -4.44 15.83 27.27
CA ALA A 92 -5.50 14.97 26.75
C ALA A 92 -5.66 15.09 25.22
N ARG A 93 -5.44 16.29 24.68
CA ARG A 93 -5.50 16.54 23.23
C ARG A 93 -4.31 15.96 22.49
N ILE A 94 -3.09 16.13 23.02
CA ILE A 94 -1.87 15.54 22.45
C ILE A 94 -2.01 14.00 22.44
N VAL A 95 -2.31 13.42 23.60
CA VAL A 95 -2.50 11.97 23.76
C VAL A 95 -3.62 11.44 22.86
N GLY A 96 -4.74 12.16 22.74
CA GLY A 96 -5.83 11.77 21.86
C GLY A 96 -5.45 11.76 20.38
N ARG A 97 -4.65 12.73 19.94
CA ARG A 97 -4.16 12.82 18.56
C ARG A 97 -3.09 11.76 18.27
N GLU A 98 -2.15 11.55 19.18
CA GLU A 98 -1.13 10.48 19.05
C GLU A 98 -1.78 9.10 18.98
N LYS A 99 -2.75 8.81 19.85
CA LYS A 99 -3.52 7.55 19.80
C LYS A 99 -4.28 7.38 18.49
N ALA A 100 -4.70 8.47 17.85
CA ALA A 100 -5.34 8.38 16.53
C ALA A 100 -4.34 7.99 15.44
N LEU A 101 -3.13 8.58 15.47
CA LEU A 101 -2.08 8.26 14.51
C LEU A 101 -1.53 6.83 14.71
N GLU A 102 -1.35 6.40 15.96
CA GLU A 102 -0.94 5.02 16.30
C GLU A 102 -1.94 3.98 15.76
N ARG A 103 -3.24 4.31 15.70
CA ARG A 103 -4.24 3.42 15.09
C ARG A 103 -4.07 3.31 13.59
N PHE A 104 -3.68 4.39 12.91
CA PHE A 104 -3.40 4.33 11.47
C PHE A 104 -2.18 3.45 11.19
N ASP A 105 -1.12 3.59 11.98
CA ASP A 105 0.08 2.74 11.85
C ASP A 105 -0.29 1.24 11.96
N LYS A 106 -1.05 0.86 13.00
CA LYS A 106 -1.52 -0.52 13.18
C LYS A 106 -2.42 -1.03 12.05
N ILE A 107 -3.17 -0.15 11.39
CA ILE A 107 -3.99 -0.52 10.24
C ILE A 107 -3.10 -0.71 9.01
N THR A 108 -2.16 0.19 8.76
CA THR A 108 -1.18 0.11 7.67
C THR A 108 -0.39 -1.20 7.74
N GLU A 109 0.15 -1.55 8.93
CA GLU A 109 0.85 -2.82 9.16
C GLU A 109 -0.02 -4.02 8.78
N LYS A 110 -1.26 -4.07 9.26
CA LYS A 110 -2.18 -5.17 8.94
C LYS A 110 -2.51 -5.26 7.45
N ILE A 111 -2.67 -4.14 6.76
CA ILE A 111 -2.94 -4.14 5.32
C ILE A 111 -1.70 -4.65 4.57
N ASN A 112 -0.48 -4.26 4.97
CA ASN A 112 0.76 -4.80 4.42
C ASN A 112 0.87 -6.32 4.64
N ASP A 113 0.61 -6.82 5.85
CA ASP A 113 0.64 -8.26 6.15
C ASP A 113 -0.31 -9.05 5.23
N PHE A 114 -1.50 -8.51 4.95
CA PHE A 114 -2.45 -9.15 4.04
C PHE A 114 -2.01 -9.05 2.58
N LYS A 115 -1.47 -7.91 2.17
CA LYS A 115 -0.90 -7.71 0.83
C LYS A 115 0.17 -8.76 0.55
N ASP A 116 1.11 -8.92 1.46
CA ASP A 116 2.24 -9.84 1.30
C ASP A 116 1.78 -11.30 1.24
N LYS A 117 0.81 -11.69 2.06
CA LYS A 117 0.19 -13.02 1.99
C LYS A 117 -0.49 -13.28 0.64
N ILE A 118 -1.20 -12.29 0.09
CA ILE A 118 -1.85 -12.43 -1.22
C ILE A 118 -0.79 -12.53 -2.32
N ALA A 119 0.24 -11.70 -2.28
CA ALA A 119 1.35 -11.74 -3.22
C ALA A 119 2.04 -13.12 -3.22
N GLU A 120 2.34 -13.67 -2.03
CA GLU A 120 2.92 -15.01 -1.89
C GLU A 120 2.03 -16.10 -2.51
N LYS A 121 0.71 -16.03 -2.32
CA LYS A 121 -0.23 -16.98 -2.93
C LYS A 121 -0.34 -16.79 -4.45
N ALA A 122 -0.32 -15.55 -4.92
CA ALA A 122 -0.37 -15.23 -6.34
C ALA A 122 0.85 -15.81 -7.06
N SER A 123 2.07 -15.61 -6.56
CA SER A 123 3.29 -16.18 -7.15
C SER A 123 3.25 -17.71 -7.26
N LYS A 124 2.82 -18.41 -6.19
CA LYS A 124 2.67 -19.88 -6.21
C LYS A 124 1.62 -20.37 -7.23
N LEU A 125 0.63 -19.55 -7.54
CA LEU A 125 -0.40 -19.88 -8.54
C LEU A 125 0.05 -19.52 -9.95
N GLU A 126 0.85 -18.47 -10.11
CA GLU A 126 1.49 -18.11 -11.38
C GLU A 126 2.42 -19.22 -11.86
N GLU A 127 3.19 -19.84 -10.96
CA GLU A 127 4.02 -21.03 -11.26
C GLU A 127 3.17 -22.21 -11.80
N ARG A 128 1.88 -22.26 -11.44
CA ARG A 128 0.91 -23.24 -11.94
C ARG A 128 0.16 -22.77 -13.19
N GLY A 129 0.61 -21.67 -13.79
CA GLY A 129 0.06 -21.07 -15.00
C GLY A 129 -1.31 -20.44 -14.80
N VAL A 130 -1.61 -19.94 -13.60
CA VAL A 130 -2.75 -19.04 -13.34
C VAL A 130 -2.35 -17.61 -13.73
N ASP A 131 -3.21 -16.90 -14.46
CA ASP A 131 -2.99 -15.50 -14.81
C ASP A 131 -3.24 -14.60 -13.59
N ILE A 132 -2.19 -13.95 -13.09
CA ILE A 132 -2.27 -13.07 -11.91
C ILE A 132 -2.38 -11.59 -12.26
N THR A 133 -2.46 -11.21 -13.54
CA THR A 133 -2.39 -9.82 -14.01
C THR A 133 -3.35 -8.88 -13.27
N GLU A 134 -4.61 -9.29 -13.11
CA GLU A 134 -5.62 -8.47 -12.42
C GLU A 134 -5.38 -8.41 -10.90
N THR A 135 -4.89 -9.50 -10.31
CA THR A 135 -4.49 -9.52 -8.90
C THR A 135 -3.36 -8.53 -8.63
N GLU A 136 -2.33 -8.51 -9.49
CA GLU A 136 -1.21 -7.57 -9.39
C GLU A 136 -1.64 -6.11 -9.52
N LYS A 137 -2.58 -5.81 -10.43
CA LYS A 137 -3.15 -4.47 -10.56
C LYS A 137 -3.79 -3.99 -9.25
N PHE A 138 -4.57 -4.85 -8.59
CA PHE A 138 -5.16 -4.51 -7.31
C PHE A 138 -4.12 -4.38 -6.20
N LEU A 139 -3.11 -5.25 -6.16
CA LEU A 139 -1.99 -5.12 -5.20
C LEU A 139 -1.22 -3.80 -5.40
N GLY A 140 -0.97 -3.38 -6.63
CA GLY A 140 -0.38 -2.05 -6.90
C GLY A 140 -1.26 -0.89 -6.41
N THR A 141 -2.59 -1.05 -6.47
CA THR A 141 -3.53 -0.07 -5.90
C THR A 141 -3.45 -0.03 -4.37
N VAL A 142 -3.33 -1.18 -3.71
CA VAL A 142 -3.13 -1.26 -2.25
C VAL A 142 -1.87 -0.48 -1.86
N GLU A 143 -0.76 -0.71 -2.58
CA GLU A 143 0.52 -0.05 -2.30
C GLU A 143 0.46 1.46 -2.51
N ALA A 144 -0.16 1.92 -3.59
CA ALA A 144 -0.35 3.35 -3.84
C ALA A 144 -1.12 4.02 -2.69
N LYS A 145 -2.24 3.41 -2.27
CA LYS A 145 -3.11 3.96 -1.23
C LYS A 145 -2.48 3.94 0.17
N LEU A 146 -1.67 2.92 0.48
CA LEU A 146 -0.90 2.91 1.72
C LEU A 146 0.15 4.02 1.75
N SER A 147 0.88 4.23 0.65
CA SER A 147 1.85 5.33 0.52
C SER A 147 1.19 6.70 0.74
N GLU A 148 0.04 6.93 0.11
CA GLU A 148 -0.73 8.16 0.28
C GLU A 148 -1.20 8.33 1.73
N ALA A 149 -1.68 7.25 2.38
CA ALA A 149 -2.11 7.30 3.77
C ALA A 149 -0.95 7.61 4.72
N GLU A 150 0.22 7.01 4.51
CA GLU A 150 1.43 7.25 5.29
C GLU A 150 1.89 8.72 5.18
N ALA A 151 1.79 9.31 3.99
CA ALA A 151 2.07 10.72 3.77
C ALA A 151 1.15 11.62 4.61
N LYS A 152 -0.17 11.34 4.60
CA LYS A 152 -1.15 12.09 5.40
C LYS A 152 -0.93 11.94 6.91
N VAL A 153 -0.55 10.75 7.36
CA VAL A 153 -0.16 10.51 8.76
C VAL A 153 1.08 11.31 9.14
N ALA A 154 2.08 11.41 8.25
CA ALA A 154 3.27 12.22 8.51
C ALA A 154 2.98 13.72 8.52
N GLU A 155 2.13 14.23 7.63
CA GLU A 155 1.64 15.61 7.68
C GLU A 155 0.92 15.89 9.00
N ALA A 156 0.06 14.98 9.46
CA ALA A 156 -0.65 15.11 10.73
C ALA A 156 0.31 15.09 11.94
N ASN A 157 1.37 14.28 11.89
CA ASN A 157 2.45 14.26 12.88
C ASN A 157 3.23 15.59 12.92
N ALA A 158 3.53 16.17 11.76
CA ALA A 158 4.23 17.45 11.68
C ALA A 158 3.39 18.59 12.29
N LEU A 159 2.08 18.64 12.01
CA LEU A 159 1.16 19.62 12.61
C LEU A 159 1.15 19.52 14.13
N LEU A 160 1.24 18.30 14.64
CA LEU A 160 1.23 17.98 16.05
C LEU A 160 2.42 18.65 16.76
N THR A 161 3.61 18.60 16.15
CA THR A 161 4.84 19.25 16.66
C THR A 161 4.69 20.78 16.71
N VAL A 162 4.03 21.39 15.72
CA VAL A 162 3.83 22.85 15.65
C VAL A 162 2.68 23.33 16.55
N SER A 163 1.69 22.47 16.80
CA SER A 163 0.46 22.80 17.54
C SER A 163 0.64 22.94 19.06
N ALA A 164 1.82 22.67 19.61
CA ALA A 164 2.01 22.63 21.05
C ALA A 164 1.99 24.01 21.72
N GLU A 165 2.36 25.05 20.97
CA GLU A 165 2.45 26.42 21.48
C GLU A 165 1.22 27.28 21.15
N GLN A 166 0.54 27.04 20.02
CA GLN A 166 -0.70 27.74 19.64
C GLN A 166 -1.71 26.79 18.98
N LEU A 167 -2.69 26.36 19.76
CA LEU A 167 -3.83 25.57 19.29
C LEU A 167 -4.88 26.49 18.63
N SER A 168 -4.62 26.93 17.40
CA SER A 168 -5.64 27.63 16.61
C SER A 168 -6.78 26.68 16.20
N ALA A 169 -7.96 27.23 15.91
CA ALA A 169 -9.07 26.46 15.35
C ALA A 169 -8.69 25.85 13.98
N GLU A 170 -7.77 26.48 13.26
CA GLU A 170 -7.27 26.07 11.95
C GLU A 170 -6.46 24.77 12.04
N THR A 171 -5.43 24.70 12.91
CA THR A 171 -4.62 23.47 13.11
C THR A 171 -5.47 22.27 13.53
N LYS A 172 -6.53 22.51 14.31
CA LYS A 172 -7.50 21.48 14.71
C LYS A 172 -8.32 20.97 13.53
N THR A 173 -8.72 21.86 12.64
CA THR A 173 -9.50 21.52 11.45
C THR A 173 -8.61 20.76 10.47
N GLU A 174 -7.40 21.24 10.23
CA GLU A 174 -6.42 20.63 9.36
C GLU A 174 -6.05 19.20 9.80
N PHE A 175 -5.72 19.01 11.09
CA PHE A 175 -5.45 17.67 11.62
C PHE A 175 -6.61 16.69 11.40
N ARG A 176 -7.86 17.15 11.56
CA ARG A 176 -9.05 16.32 11.34
C ARG A 176 -9.24 15.99 9.87
N THR A 177 -8.96 16.92 8.98
CA THR A 177 -9.00 16.69 7.53
C THR A 177 -7.99 15.63 7.15
N LEU A 178 -6.73 15.77 7.57
CA LEU A 178 -5.67 14.79 7.31
C LEU A 178 -6.02 13.40 7.87
N ALA A 179 -6.56 13.33 9.08
CA ALA A 179 -6.98 12.06 9.66
C ALA A 179 -8.13 11.41 8.88
N LYS A 180 -9.09 12.19 8.37
CA LYS A 180 -10.17 11.67 7.52
C LYS A 180 -9.66 11.21 6.16
N GLU A 181 -8.73 11.93 5.56
CA GLU A 181 -8.08 11.54 4.30
C GLU A 181 -7.30 10.24 4.48
N ALA A 182 -6.47 10.13 5.52
CA ALA A 182 -5.77 8.89 5.85
C ALA A 182 -6.75 7.72 6.05
N GLN A 183 -7.85 7.94 6.77
CA GLN A 183 -8.88 6.92 6.97
C GLN A 183 -9.53 6.48 5.65
N ALA A 184 -9.85 7.43 4.75
CA ALA A 184 -10.44 7.12 3.45
C ALA A 184 -9.48 6.28 2.58
N LEU A 185 -8.21 6.67 2.53
CA LEU A 185 -7.16 5.97 1.80
C LEU A 185 -6.95 4.55 2.33
N LEU A 186 -6.92 4.35 3.65
CA LEU A 186 -6.82 3.01 4.24
C LEU A 186 -8.05 2.14 3.95
N LYS A 187 -9.24 2.75 3.85
CA LYS A 187 -10.45 2.03 3.44
C LYS A 187 -10.38 1.62 1.97
N GLU A 188 -9.89 2.48 1.10
CA GLU A 188 -9.66 2.18 -0.32
C GLU A 188 -8.61 1.08 -0.49
N ALA A 189 -7.50 1.13 0.25
CA ALA A 189 -6.49 0.08 0.26
C ALA A 189 -7.09 -1.27 0.69
N HIS A 190 -7.88 -1.29 1.76
CA HIS A 190 -8.54 -2.51 2.20
C HIS A 190 -9.60 -3.02 1.20
N GLN A 191 -10.28 -2.14 0.48
CA GLN A 191 -11.19 -2.55 -0.59
C GLN A 191 -10.41 -3.18 -1.75
N ALA A 192 -9.30 -2.57 -2.17
CA ALA A 192 -8.43 -3.12 -3.20
C ALA A 192 -7.85 -4.50 -2.81
N LEU A 193 -7.54 -4.74 -1.53
CA LEU A 193 -7.18 -6.08 -1.04
C LEU A 193 -8.29 -7.12 -1.28
N ARG A 194 -9.55 -6.75 -1.06
CA ARG A 194 -10.69 -7.65 -1.31
C ARG A 194 -10.84 -7.95 -2.79
N ASP A 195 -10.66 -6.93 -3.62
CA ASP A 195 -10.72 -7.07 -5.06
C ASP A 195 -9.56 -7.92 -5.60
N ALA A 196 -8.36 -7.79 -5.03
CA ALA A 196 -7.22 -8.68 -5.31
C ALA A 196 -7.53 -10.15 -5.00
N VAL A 197 -8.10 -10.43 -3.81
CA VAL A 197 -8.51 -11.81 -3.45
C VAL A 197 -9.58 -12.34 -4.40
N LYS A 198 -10.54 -11.49 -4.79
CA LYS A 198 -11.60 -11.87 -5.73
C LYS A 198 -11.02 -12.21 -7.10
N ALA A 199 -10.19 -11.34 -7.66
CA ALA A 199 -9.50 -11.55 -8.94
C ALA A 199 -8.69 -12.85 -8.93
N LEU A 200 -7.93 -13.10 -7.85
CA LEU A 200 -7.14 -14.33 -7.74
C LEU A 200 -8.02 -15.59 -7.74
N ARG A 201 -9.18 -15.56 -7.06
CA ARG A 201 -10.12 -16.68 -7.05
C ARG A 201 -10.74 -16.92 -8.43
N GLU A 202 -11.10 -15.85 -9.12
CA GLU A 202 -11.67 -15.92 -10.48
C GLU A 202 -10.66 -16.48 -11.47
N ALA A 203 -9.40 -16.05 -11.39
CA ALA A 203 -8.31 -16.59 -12.20
C ALA A 203 -8.05 -18.08 -11.94
N VAL A 204 -8.02 -18.50 -10.67
CA VAL A 204 -7.90 -19.93 -10.33
C VAL A 204 -9.05 -20.74 -10.89
N LYS A 205 -10.29 -20.25 -10.75
CA LYS A 205 -11.46 -20.92 -11.30
C LYS A 205 -11.39 -21.05 -12.82
N ALA A 206 -11.02 -19.99 -13.52
CA ALA A 206 -10.85 -20.01 -14.98
C ALA A 206 -9.80 -21.03 -15.41
N LYS A 207 -8.68 -21.14 -14.68
CA LYS A 207 -7.66 -22.15 -14.94
C LYS A 207 -8.20 -23.58 -14.73
N MET A 208 -8.93 -23.81 -13.64
CA MET A 208 -9.52 -25.12 -13.36
C MET A 208 -10.54 -25.53 -14.42
N ASP A 209 -11.39 -24.60 -14.86
CA ASP A 209 -12.37 -24.86 -15.92
C ASP A 209 -11.66 -25.17 -17.24
N ALA A 210 -10.59 -24.44 -17.60
CA ALA A 210 -9.78 -24.72 -18.78
C ALA A 210 -9.12 -26.11 -18.74
N VAL A 211 -8.56 -26.53 -17.59
CA VAL A 211 -8.00 -27.88 -17.40
C VAL A 211 -9.08 -28.95 -17.55
N ARG A 212 -10.27 -28.71 -17.00
CA ARG A 212 -11.40 -29.63 -17.11
C ARG A 212 -11.88 -29.80 -18.55
N GLU A 213 -11.99 -28.72 -19.30
CA GLU A 213 -12.40 -28.78 -20.71
C GLU A 213 -11.32 -29.45 -21.58
N ALA A 214 -10.03 -29.21 -21.32
CA ALA A 214 -8.94 -29.93 -21.98
C ALA A 214 -9.00 -31.45 -21.71
N LYS A 215 -9.28 -31.86 -20.47
CA LYS A 215 -9.45 -33.28 -20.11
C LYS A 215 -10.67 -33.92 -20.79
N LYS A 216 -11.77 -33.18 -20.96
CA LYS A 216 -12.95 -33.67 -21.71
C LYS A 216 -12.71 -33.76 -23.22
N ALA A 217 -11.86 -32.89 -23.77
CA ALA A 217 -11.53 -32.86 -25.20
C ALA A 217 -10.56 -33.99 -25.61
N GLY A 218 -10.04 -34.77 -24.65
CA GLY A 218 -9.08 -35.86 -24.91
C GLY A 218 -7.64 -35.40 -25.14
N ASP A 219 -7.33 -34.12 -24.90
CA ASP A 219 -5.98 -33.54 -25.07
C ASP A 219 -5.03 -33.84 -23.90
N LEU A 220 -5.52 -34.48 -22.84
CA LEU A 220 -4.73 -34.97 -21.71
C LEU A 220 -4.95 -36.48 -21.61
N ASP A 221 -4.14 -37.23 -22.36
CA ASP A 221 -4.10 -38.69 -22.31
C ASP A 221 -3.62 -39.13 -20.92
N ASP A 222 -4.50 -39.80 -20.16
CA ASP A 222 -4.17 -40.46 -18.90
C ASP A 222 -3.21 -41.63 -19.22
N SER A 223 -1.91 -41.35 -19.28
CA SER A 223 -0.86 -42.34 -19.58
C SER A 223 0.12 -42.56 -18.42
N GLU A 224 -0.40 -42.71 -17.20
CA GLU A 224 0.25 -43.38 -16.06
C GLU A 224 -0.91 -43.97 -15.22
N GLU A 225 -1.10 -45.25 -14.93
CA GLU A 225 -0.20 -46.38 -14.69
C GLU A 225 -0.86 -47.69 -15.19
N ASN A 226 -0.18 -48.46 -16.03
CA ASN A 226 -0.41 -49.91 -16.14
C ASN A 226 0.95 -50.59 -16.01
N GLU A 227 1.54 -50.50 -14.82
CA GLU A 227 2.68 -51.32 -14.45
C GLU A 227 2.19 -52.68 -13.93
N THR A 228 2.04 -53.59 -14.89
CA THR A 228 2.48 -55.00 -14.82
C THR A 228 2.24 -55.75 -13.51
N GLU A 229 1.15 -56.52 -13.51
CA GLU A 229 1.03 -57.77 -12.77
C GLU A 229 2.07 -58.78 -13.32
N PRO A 230 3.01 -59.33 -12.52
CA PRO A 230 3.74 -60.51 -12.94
C PRO A 230 2.98 -61.75 -12.48
N ALA A 231 2.52 -62.52 -13.46
CA ALA A 231 2.18 -63.92 -13.28
C ALA A 231 3.46 -64.73 -13.06
N GLU A 232 3.54 -65.44 -11.93
CA GLU A 232 3.87 -66.88 -11.79
C GLU A 232 3.83 -67.31 -10.32
#